data_AF-A0A955FVZ1-F1
#
_entry.id   AF-A0A955FVZ1-F1
#
_cell.length_a   1.000
_cell.length_b   1.000
_cell.length_c   1.000
_cell.angle_alpha   90.00
_cell.angle_beta   90.00
_cell.angle_gamma   90.00
#
_symmetry.space_group_name_H-M   'P 1'
#
loop_
_entity.id
_entity.type
_entity.pdbx_description
1 polymer ?
#
loop_
_entity_poly.entity_id
_entity_poly.type
_entity_poly.pdbx_seq_one_letter_code
_entity_poly.pdbx_strand_id
1 'polypeptide(L)'
;MSVKQLASLQASVVRAARAHFIYVGVFAALIVVSDAWHLITPSVVLQRWTVAAIMLIVIAGVWYAARGKSSSARYYHWLVCTLVVLDTLVASYVVFTTRGIARRGVAVFAIPIITAAVLRSRVAPFAAAAFATAAYTTAGIAYFVVHPGEAYKVELYAELGFYSALFFVMAALLWTVNRAHK
;
A
#
# COMPACT_ATOMS: atom_id res chain seq x y z
N MET A 1 24.34 -13.13 3.08
CA MET A 1 23.01 -13.77 3.23
C MET A 1 23.14 -15.20 2.74
N SER A 2 22.77 -16.20 3.55
CA SER A 2 22.92 -17.61 3.19
C SER A 2 21.93 -18.02 2.08
N VAL A 3 22.23 -19.10 1.35
CA VAL A 3 21.34 -19.65 0.31
C VAL A 3 19.94 -19.95 0.86
N LYS A 4 19.86 -20.49 2.08
CA LYS A 4 18.58 -20.73 2.78
C LYS A 4 17.80 -19.43 3.02
N GLN A 5 18.49 -18.36 3.42
CA GLN A 5 17.86 -17.05 3.62
C GLN A 5 17.34 -16.46 2.30
N LEU A 6 18.10 -16.60 1.20
CA LEU A 6 17.65 -16.16 -0.13
C LEU A 6 16.42 -16.92 -0.60
N ALA A 7 16.40 -18.24 -0.47
CA ALA A 7 15.24 -19.06 -0.80
C ALA A 7 14.00 -18.68 0.04
N SER A 8 14.18 -18.43 1.34
CA SER A 8 13.10 -17.96 2.22
C SER A 8 12.58 -16.58 1.82
N LEU A 9 13.45 -15.66 1.37
CA LEU A 9 13.04 -14.34 0.92
C LEU A 9 12.24 -14.47 -0.38
N GLN A 10 12.75 -15.22 -1.36
CA GLN A 10 12.05 -15.51 -2.60
C GLN A 10 10.64 -16.05 -2.35
N ALA A 11 10.51 -17.08 -1.51
CA ALA A 11 9.22 -17.66 -1.16
C ALA A 11 8.27 -16.65 -0.49
N SER A 12 8.82 -15.71 0.27
CA SER A 12 8.02 -14.65 0.92
C SER A 12 7.57 -13.58 -0.07
N VAL A 13 8.41 -13.18 -1.04
CA VAL A 13 8.02 -12.27 -2.13
C VAL A 13 6.94 -12.91 -3.01
N VAL A 14 7.06 -14.19 -3.36
CA VAL A 14 6.02 -14.90 -4.13
C VAL A 14 4.69 -14.97 -3.38
N ARG A 15 4.72 -15.24 -2.06
CA ARG A 15 3.51 -15.23 -1.22
C ARG A 15 2.91 -13.84 -1.12
N ALA A 16 3.73 -12.81 -0.95
CA ALA A 16 3.27 -11.42 -0.96
C ALA A 16 2.56 -11.10 -2.27
N ALA A 17 3.19 -11.36 -3.42
CA ALA A 17 2.57 -11.11 -4.73
C ALA A 17 1.24 -11.87 -4.91
N ARG A 18 1.15 -13.11 -4.42
CA ARG A 18 -0.12 -13.87 -4.40
C ARG A 18 -1.21 -13.19 -3.57
N ALA A 19 -0.87 -12.69 -2.38
CA ALA A 19 -1.81 -11.92 -1.57
C ALA A 19 -2.24 -10.63 -2.28
N HIS A 20 -1.36 -9.99 -3.06
CA HIS A 20 -1.71 -8.80 -3.82
C HIS A 20 -2.68 -9.08 -4.98
N PHE A 21 -2.65 -10.27 -5.58
CA PHE A 21 -3.70 -10.66 -6.53
C PHE A 21 -5.09 -10.72 -5.87
N ILE A 22 -5.16 -11.21 -4.62
CA ILE A 22 -6.40 -11.20 -3.85
C ILE A 22 -6.83 -9.76 -3.56
N TYR A 23 -5.89 -8.90 -3.18
CA TYR A 23 -6.14 -7.47 -2.97
C TYR A 23 -6.72 -6.80 -4.23
N VAL A 24 -6.16 -7.05 -5.42
CA VAL A 24 -6.72 -6.55 -6.68
C VAL A 24 -8.12 -7.11 -6.94
N GLY A 25 -8.35 -8.39 -6.66
CA GLY A 25 -9.68 -9.00 -6.80
C GLY A 25 -10.73 -8.35 -5.89
N VAL A 26 -10.38 -8.09 -4.63
CA VAL A 26 -11.25 -7.34 -3.69
C VAL A 26 -11.48 -5.92 -4.19
N PHE A 27 -10.44 -5.25 -4.66
CA PHE A 27 -10.56 -3.90 -5.22
C PHE A 27 -11.51 -3.87 -6.44
N ALA A 28 -11.37 -4.82 -7.37
CA ALA A 28 -12.26 -4.96 -8.52
C ALA A 28 -13.71 -5.24 -8.11
N ALA A 29 -13.93 -6.14 -7.15
CA ALA A 29 -15.27 -6.41 -6.62
C ALA A 29 -15.91 -5.15 -6.01
N LEU A 30 -15.14 -4.34 -5.27
CA LEU A 30 -15.62 -3.07 -4.73
C LEU A 30 -15.99 -2.05 -5.83
N ILE A 31 -15.29 -2.05 -6.98
CA ILE A 31 -15.68 -1.23 -8.14
C ILE A 31 -17.05 -1.66 -8.65
N VAL A 32 -17.23 -2.96 -8.94
CA VAL A 32 -18.49 -3.52 -9.45
C VAL A 32 -19.66 -3.23 -8.51
N VAL A 33 -19.45 -3.44 -7.21
CA VAL A 33 -20.47 -3.18 -6.19
C VAL A 33 -20.82 -1.69 -6.09
N SER A 34 -19.81 -0.80 -6.16
CA SER A 34 -20.04 0.65 -6.12
C SER A 34 -20.77 1.15 -7.37
N ASP A 35 -20.46 0.58 -8.53
CA ASP A 35 -21.08 0.90 -9.82
C ASP A 35 -22.53 0.39 -9.88
N ALA A 36 -22.79 -0.85 -9.47
CA ALA A 36 -24.13 -1.42 -9.43
C ALA A 36 -25.10 -0.62 -8.54
N TRP A 37 -24.60 -0.08 -7.42
CA TRP A 37 -25.37 0.81 -6.53
C TRP A 37 -25.34 2.30 -6.93
N HIS A 38 -24.75 2.64 -8.08
CA HIS A 38 -24.67 4.02 -8.58
C HIS A 38 -24.03 4.99 -7.56
N LEU A 39 -23.09 4.49 -6.74
CA LEU A 39 -22.38 5.27 -5.72
C LEU A 39 -21.24 6.11 -6.30
N ILE A 40 -20.83 5.83 -7.53
CA ILE A 40 -19.73 6.47 -8.24
C ILE A 40 -20.13 6.82 -9.67
N THR A 41 -19.53 7.87 -10.22
CA THR A 41 -19.80 8.28 -11.61
C THR A 41 -19.06 7.38 -12.62
N PRO A 42 -19.53 7.28 -13.88
CA PRO A 42 -18.87 6.47 -14.90
C PRO A 42 -17.39 6.84 -15.14
N SER A 43 -17.04 8.12 -14.99
CA SER A 43 -15.65 8.58 -15.10
C SER A 43 -14.77 8.02 -13.99
N VAL A 44 -15.28 7.94 -12.74
CA VAL A 44 -14.57 7.34 -11.60
C VAL A 44 -14.47 5.83 -11.74
N VAL A 45 -15.51 5.17 -12.28
CA VAL A 45 -15.48 3.73 -12.60
C VAL A 45 -14.31 3.42 -13.53
N LEU A 46 -14.20 4.15 -14.64
CA LEU A 46 -13.12 3.97 -15.60
C LEU A 46 -11.74 4.16 -14.96
N GLN A 47 -11.55 5.25 -14.19
CA GLN A 47 -10.29 5.50 -13.49
C GLN A 47 -9.90 4.37 -12.52
N ARG A 48 -10.86 3.85 -11.75
CA ARG A 48 -10.59 2.73 -10.82
C ARG A 48 -10.24 1.44 -11.56
N TRP A 49 -10.87 1.15 -12.69
CA TRP A 49 -10.48 0.03 -13.54
C TRP A 49 -9.09 0.21 -14.13
N THR A 50 -8.71 1.43 -14.52
CA THR A 50 -7.34 1.73 -14.95
C THR A 50 -6.33 1.45 -13.83
N VAL A 51 -6.61 1.88 -12.60
CA VAL A 51 -5.78 1.58 -11.43
C VAL A 51 -5.67 0.08 -11.19
N ALA A 52 -6.80 -0.66 -11.22
CA ALA A 52 -6.81 -2.11 -11.06
C ALA A 52 -5.97 -2.82 -12.13
N ALA A 53 -6.05 -2.37 -13.40
CA ALA A 53 -5.25 -2.91 -14.49
C ALA A 53 -3.75 -2.66 -14.28
N ILE A 54 -3.35 -1.44 -13.88
CA ILE A 54 -1.96 -1.10 -13.54
C ILE A 54 -1.46 -1.98 -12.40
N MET A 55 -2.23 -2.12 -11.33
CA MET A 55 -1.88 -2.98 -10.21
C MET A 55 -1.65 -4.43 -10.68
N LEU A 56 -2.56 -4.97 -11.48
CA LEU A 56 -2.47 -6.34 -11.98
C LEU A 56 -1.20 -6.55 -12.82
N ILE A 57 -0.86 -5.61 -13.70
CA ILE A 57 0.35 -5.66 -14.54
C ILE A 57 1.60 -5.67 -13.65
N VAL A 58 1.69 -4.75 -12.68
CA VAL A 58 2.86 -4.65 -11.80
C VAL A 58 2.99 -5.89 -10.90
N ILE A 59 1.89 -6.35 -10.30
CA ILE A 59 1.87 -7.54 -9.44
C ILE A 59 2.22 -8.80 -10.24
N ALA A 60 1.70 -8.95 -11.46
CA ALA A 60 2.06 -10.04 -12.35
C ALA A 60 3.54 -10.02 -12.72
N GLY A 61 4.08 -8.82 -13.02
CA GLY A 61 5.50 -8.61 -13.27
C GLY A 61 6.35 -9.03 -12.07
N VAL A 62 6.02 -8.56 -10.87
CA VAL A 62 6.72 -8.91 -9.62
C VAL A 62 6.62 -10.40 -9.32
N TRP A 63 5.43 -11.00 -9.49
CA TRP A 63 5.22 -12.43 -9.26
C TRP A 63 6.05 -13.27 -10.22
N TYR A 64 6.04 -12.94 -11.51
CA TYR A 64 6.82 -13.63 -12.52
C TYR A 64 8.33 -13.48 -12.26
N ALA A 65 8.78 -12.25 -12.00
CA ALA A 65 10.17 -11.93 -11.66
C ALA A 65 10.65 -12.70 -10.40
N ALA A 66 9.83 -12.75 -9.35
CA ALA A 66 10.16 -13.44 -8.10
C ALA A 66 10.29 -14.97 -8.27
N ARG A 67 9.71 -15.58 -9.31
CA ARG A 67 9.91 -17.01 -9.61
C ARG A 67 11.25 -17.31 -10.27
N GLY A 68 11.88 -16.30 -10.87
CA GLY A 68 13.25 -16.41 -11.38
C GLY A 68 14.23 -16.70 -10.25
N LYS A 69 15.18 -17.63 -10.47
CA LYS A 69 16.25 -17.90 -9.51
C LYS A 69 17.28 -16.77 -9.61
N SER A 70 17.27 -15.85 -8.64
CA SER A 70 18.32 -14.83 -8.47
C SER A 70 19.15 -15.11 -7.22
N SER A 71 20.46 -14.99 -7.34
CA SER A 71 21.42 -15.10 -6.22
C SER A 71 21.54 -13.79 -5.42
N SER A 72 20.94 -12.70 -5.90
CA SER A 72 21.08 -11.38 -5.29
C SER A 72 19.92 -11.06 -4.35
N ALA A 73 20.22 -10.80 -3.07
CA ALA A 73 19.22 -10.31 -2.13
C ALA A 73 18.63 -8.96 -2.57
N ARG A 74 19.47 -8.08 -3.14
CA ARG A 74 19.09 -6.74 -3.62
C ARG A 74 17.98 -6.81 -4.67
N TYR A 75 17.98 -7.86 -5.51
CA TYR A 75 16.93 -8.09 -6.50
C TYR A 75 15.55 -8.23 -5.85
N TYR A 76 15.42 -9.11 -4.85
CA TYR A 76 14.15 -9.29 -4.13
C TYR A 76 13.75 -8.06 -3.30
N HIS A 77 14.73 -7.29 -2.82
CA HIS A 77 14.45 -6.01 -2.15
C HIS A 77 13.77 -5.03 -3.11
N TRP A 78 14.29 -4.90 -4.32
CA TRP A 78 13.67 -4.07 -5.34
C TRP A 78 12.24 -4.52 -5.67
N LEU A 79 12.00 -5.83 -5.80
CA LEU A 79 10.66 -6.36 -6.04
C LEU A 79 9.66 -5.98 -4.95
N VAL A 80 10.06 -6.07 -3.67
CA VAL A 80 9.19 -5.65 -2.56
C VAL A 80 9.03 -4.13 -2.54
N CYS A 81 10.08 -3.36 -2.77
CA CYS A 81 9.98 -1.91 -2.87
C CYS A 81 9.02 -1.47 -3.97
N THR A 82 9.00 -2.15 -5.12
CA THR A 82 8.02 -1.89 -6.19
C THR A 82 6.58 -2.08 -5.71
N LEU A 83 6.30 -3.15 -4.95
CA LEU A 83 4.98 -3.37 -4.36
C LEU A 83 4.63 -2.27 -3.34
N VAL A 84 5.56 -1.92 -2.45
CA VAL A 84 5.35 -0.85 -1.45
C VAL A 84 5.02 0.48 -2.13
N VAL A 85 5.75 0.83 -3.19
CA VAL A 85 5.49 2.07 -3.95
C VAL A 85 4.11 2.01 -4.61
N LEU A 86 3.79 0.92 -5.31
CA LEU A 86 2.48 0.72 -5.93
C LEU A 86 1.35 0.87 -4.90
N ASP A 87 1.42 0.15 -3.79
CA ASP A 87 0.38 0.17 -2.76
C ASP A 87 0.21 1.55 -2.14
N THR A 88 1.32 2.28 -1.94
CA THR A 88 1.30 3.65 -1.41
C THR A 88 0.60 4.61 -2.39
N LEU A 89 0.87 4.47 -3.69
CA LEU A 89 0.22 5.28 -4.73
C LEU A 89 -1.28 4.97 -4.81
N VAL A 90 -1.65 3.69 -4.75
CA VAL A 90 -3.07 3.27 -4.73
C VAL A 90 -3.77 3.79 -3.49
N ALA A 91 -3.16 3.66 -2.30
CA ALA A 91 -3.72 4.19 -1.05
C ALA A 91 -3.91 5.71 -1.10
N SER A 92 -2.93 6.44 -1.66
CA SER A 92 -3.02 7.88 -1.89
C SER A 92 -4.17 8.26 -2.82
N TYR A 93 -4.32 7.53 -3.93
CA TYR A 93 -5.44 7.71 -4.86
C TYR A 93 -6.79 7.43 -4.20
N VAL A 94 -6.89 6.37 -3.40
CA VAL A 94 -8.10 6.05 -2.64
C VAL A 94 -8.43 7.17 -1.67
N VAL A 95 -7.47 7.67 -0.88
CA VAL A 95 -7.70 8.79 0.03
C VAL A 95 -8.14 10.04 -0.71
N PHE A 96 -7.46 10.40 -1.80
CA PHE A 96 -7.83 11.57 -2.60
C PHE A 96 -9.26 11.45 -3.16
N THR A 97 -9.64 10.30 -3.71
CA THR A 97 -10.96 10.12 -4.33
C THR A 97 -12.09 9.85 -3.34
N THR A 98 -11.79 9.56 -2.07
CA THR A 98 -12.78 9.30 -1.01
C THR A 98 -12.92 10.46 -0.02
N ARG A 99 -12.62 11.68 -0.45
CA ARG A 99 -12.74 12.92 0.34
C ARG A 99 -11.63 13.21 1.36
N GLY A 100 -10.40 12.77 1.10
CA GLY A 100 -9.19 13.19 1.84
C GLY A 100 -9.04 12.68 3.28
N ILE A 101 -10.13 12.44 4.01
CA ILE A 101 -10.16 12.01 5.42
C ILE A 101 -11.22 10.91 5.68
N ALA A 102 -11.82 10.31 4.64
CA ALA A 102 -12.69 9.17 4.90
C ALA A 102 -11.88 8.06 5.58
N ARG A 103 -12.22 7.79 6.84
CA ARG A 103 -11.54 6.86 7.76
C ARG A 103 -11.23 5.50 7.14
N ARG A 104 -12.03 5.07 6.15
CA ARG A 104 -11.89 3.80 5.43
C ARG A 104 -10.75 3.81 4.40
N GLY A 105 -10.47 4.93 3.74
CA GLY A 105 -9.42 5.03 2.73
C GLY A 105 -8.02 4.98 3.34
N VAL A 106 -7.86 5.53 4.54
CA VAL A 106 -6.57 5.58 5.25
C VAL A 106 -6.09 4.18 5.65
N ALA A 107 -7.01 3.26 5.94
CA ALA A 107 -6.69 1.88 6.30
C ALA A 107 -5.89 1.14 5.21
N VAL A 108 -6.01 1.57 3.94
CA VAL A 108 -5.28 0.97 2.81
C VAL A 108 -3.77 1.21 2.92
N PHE A 109 -3.32 2.27 3.62
CA PHE A 109 -1.90 2.48 3.93
C PHE A 109 -1.30 1.42 4.85
N ALA A 110 -2.12 0.53 5.44
CA ALA A 110 -1.59 -0.61 6.16
C ALA A 110 -0.84 -1.60 5.26
N ILE A 111 -1.32 -1.76 4.02
CA ILE A 111 -0.80 -2.72 3.04
C ILE A 111 0.69 -2.46 2.72
N PRO A 112 1.14 -1.25 2.30
CA PRO A 112 2.56 -1.02 1.98
C PRO A 112 3.49 -1.27 3.19
N ILE A 113 3.03 -0.99 4.41
CA ILE A 113 3.83 -1.17 5.63
C ILE A 113 3.96 -2.68 5.96
N ILE A 114 2.87 -3.45 5.83
CA ILE A 114 2.88 -4.91 5.98
C ILE A 114 3.75 -5.55 4.87
N THR A 115 3.63 -5.09 3.63
CA THR A 115 4.43 -5.56 2.49
C THR A 115 5.93 -5.32 2.74
N ALA A 116 6.30 -4.16 3.29
CA ALA A 116 7.70 -3.87 3.64
C ALA A 116 8.26 -4.80 4.73
N ALA A 117 7.41 -5.31 5.63
CA ALA A 117 7.81 -6.27 6.66
C ALA A 117 8.32 -7.60 6.09
N VAL A 118 7.96 -7.95 4.84
CA VAL A 118 8.44 -9.15 4.13
C VAL A 118 9.98 -9.17 4.03
N LEU A 119 10.63 -8.00 4.00
CA LEU A 119 12.09 -7.91 3.93
C LEU A 119 12.81 -8.37 5.20
N ARG A 120 12.10 -8.57 6.33
CA ARG A 120 12.69 -8.93 7.64
C ARG A 120 13.81 -7.98 8.10
N SER A 121 13.81 -6.76 7.56
CA SER A 121 14.71 -5.67 7.92
C SER A 121 14.10 -4.83 9.03
N ARG A 122 14.95 -4.30 9.92
CA ARG A 122 14.50 -3.40 11.00
C ARG A 122 14.01 -2.08 10.45
N VAL A 123 14.61 -1.60 9.36
CA VAL A 123 14.38 -0.26 8.81
C VAL A 123 13.21 -0.25 7.82
N ALA A 124 12.96 -1.36 7.13
CA ALA A 124 11.96 -1.43 6.06
C ALA A 124 10.53 -0.99 6.47
N PRO A 125 9.91 -1.51 7.55
CA PRO A 125 8.56 -1.09 7.92
C PRO A 125 8.50 0.38 8.36
N PHE A 126 9.54 0.91 9.02
CA PHE A 126 9.60 2.33 9.40
C PHE A 126 9.78 3.25 8.19
N ALA A 127 10.60 2.84 7.21
CA ALA A 127 10.73 3.57 5.96
C ALA A 127 9.41 3.60 5.18
N ALA A 128 8.69 2.46 5.14
CA ALA A 128 7.36 2.41 4.54
C ALA A 128 6.34 3.25 5.31
N ALA A 129 6.39 3.30 6.64
CA ALA A 129 5.53 4.18 7.44
C ALA A 129 5.82 5.66 7.21
N ALA A 130 7.09 6.05 7.07
CA ALA A 130 7.47 7.41 6.72
C ALA A 130 6.98 7.78 5.30
N PHE A 131 7.13 6.86 4.34
CA PHE A 131 6.66 7.05 2.98
C PHE A 131 5.12 7.13 2.91
N ALA A 132 4.42 6.26 3.64
CA ALA A 132 2.96 6.29 3.79
C ALA A 132 2.49 7.60 4.45
N THR A 133 3.18 8.07 5.49
CA THR A 133 2.91 9.36 6.15
C THR A 133 3.01 10.51 5.16
N ALA A 134 4.12 10.58 4.41
CA ALA A 134 4.34 11.64 3.43
C ALA A 134 3.27 11.62 2.33
N ALA A 135 2.96 10.42 1.81
CA ALA A 135 1.98 10.23 0.75
C ALA A 135 0.54 10.53 1.21
N TYR A 136 0.16 10.07 2.41
CA TYR A 136 -1.13 10.36 3.03
C TYR A 136 -1.32 11.86 3.29
N THR A 137 -0.31 12.50 3.91
CA THR A 137 -0.33 13.95 4.17
C THR A 137 -0.47 14.74 2.88
N THR A 138 0.29 14.35 1.84
CA THR A 138 0.24 15.01 0.53
C THR A 138 -1.12 14.84 -0.13
N ALA A 139 -1.67 13.61 -0.17
CA ALA A 139 -2.98 13.32 -0.75
C ALA A 139 -4.11 14.05 0.00
N GLY A 140 -4.06 14.07 1.33
CA GLY A 140 -5.00 14.80 2.17
C GLY A 140 -4.96 16.30 1.90
N ILE A 141 -3.78 16.94 1.97
CA ILE A 141 -3.64 18.37 1.69
C ILE A 141 -4.08 18.70 0.25
N ALA A 142 -3.64 17.91 -0.74
CA ALA A 142 -4.00 18.11 -2.14
C ALA A 142 -5.52 18.08 -2.34
N TYR A 143 -6.22 17.15 -1.68
CA TYR A 143 -7.68 17.09 -1.74
C TYR A 143 -8.32 18.39 -1.24
N PHE A 144 -7.90 18.89 -0.07
CA PHE A 144 -8.44 20.10 0.55
C PHE A 144 -8.10 21.39 -0.19
N VAL A 145 -6.97 21.41 -0.91
CA VAL A 145 -6.62 22.53 -1.80
C VAL A 145 -7.59 22.60 -2.98
N VAL A 146 -7.99 21.44 -3.53
CA VAL A 146 -8.93 21.37 -4.66
C VAL A 146 -10.38 21.57 -4.21
N HIS A 147 -10.74 21.15 -2.99
CA HIS A 147 -12.09 21.22 -2.44
C HIS A 147 -12.14 22.08 -1.16
N PRO A 148 -11.96 23.41 -1.28
CA PRO A 148 -11.99 24.29 -0.12
C PRO A 148 -13.39 24.31 0.50
N GLY A 149 -13.46 24.14 1.84
CA GLY A 149 -14.69 24.27 2.61
C GLY A 149 -15.37 22.96 3.02
N GLU A 150 -14.86 21.78 2.61
CA GLU A 150 -15.47 20.49 2.98
C GLU A 150 -15.20 20.03 4.42
N ALA A 151 -14.16 20.54 5.09
CA ALA A 151 -13.94 20.31 6.52
C ALA A 151 -13.12 21.44 7.16
N TYR A 152 -13.10 21.47 8.49
CA TYR A 152 -12.27 22.40 9.24
C TYR A 152 -10.79 22.03 9.14
N LYS A 153 -9.92 23.02 8.90
CA LYS A 153 -8.46 22.80 8.84
C LYS A 153 -7.90 22.10 10.09
N VAL A 154 -8.47 22.40 11.25
CA VAL A 154 -8.07 21.78 12.53
C VAL A 154 -8.34 20.28 12.54
N GLU A 155 -9.50 19.86 12.03
CA GLU A 155 -9.86 18.44 11.92
C GLU A 155 -8.93 17.71 10.94
N LEU A 156 -8.62 18.33 9.79
CA LEU A 156 -7.65 17.80 8.84
C LEU A 156 -6.29 17.52 9.50
N TYR A 157 -5.69 18.52 10.14
CA TYR A 157 -4.35 18.35 10.73
C TYR A 157 -4.35 17.36 11.91
N ALA A 158 -5.43 17.31 12.69
CA ALA A 158 -5.57 16.33 13.77
C ALA A 158 -5.60 14.90 13.24
N GLU A 159 -6.43 14.62 12.22
CA GLU A 159 -6.53 13.30 11.60
C GLU A 159 -5.24 12.91 10.86
N LEU A 160 -4.62 13.85 10.15
CA LEU A 160 -3.31 13.64 9.52
C LEU A 160 -2.25 13.23 10.54
N GLY A 161 -2.16 13.96 11.66
CA GLY A 161 -1.22 13.66 12.74
C GLY A 161 -1.50 12.30 13.40
N PHE A 162 -2.77 12.01 13.70
CA PHE A 162 -3.17 10.76 14.34
C PHE A 162 -2.83 9.53 13.49
N TYR A 163 -3.24 9.49 12.23
CA TYR A 163 -2.98 8.33 11.37
C TYR A 163 -1.50 8.19 11.01
N SER A 164 -0.78 9.29 10.86
CA SER A 164 0.68 9.25 10.67
C SER A 164 1.36 8.59 11.86
N ALA A 165 1.00 8.96 13.09
CA ALA A 165 1.49 8.28 14.30
C ALA A 165 1.11 6.79 14.32
N LEU A 166 -0.13 6.46 13.92
CA LEU A 166 -0.60 5.07 13.83
C LEU A 166 0.21 4.23 12.83
N PHE A 167 0.65 4.80 11.71
CA PHE A 167 1.53 4.12 10.75
C PHE A 167 2.85 3.69 11.40
N PHE A 168 3.45 4.57 12.23
CA PHE A 168 4.67 4.25 12.98
C PHE A 168 4.43 3.22 14.09
N VAL A 169 3.29 3.28 14.78
CA VAL A 169 2.90 2.25 15.76
C VAL A 169 2.81 0.89 15.08
N MET A 170 2.15 0.82 13.93
CA MET A 170 2.02 -0.43 13.19
C MET A 170 3.38 -0.94 12.67
N ALA A 171 4.25 -0.06 12.19
CA ALA A 171 5.62 -0.43 11.82
C ALA A 171 6.41 -1.00 13.01
N ALA A 172 6.25 -0.42 14.21
CA ALA A 172 6.85 -0.94 15.43
C ALA A 172 6.32 -2.32 15.81
N LEU A 173 5.00 -2.54 15.73
CA LEU A 173 4.39 -3.86 15.97
C LEU A 173 4.91 -4.91 14.98
N LEU A 174 4.91 -4.61 13.69
CA LEU A 174 5.45 -5.53 12.67
C LEU A 174 6.93 -5.83 12.87
N TRP A 175 7.70 -4.84 13.35
CA TRP A 175 9.09 -5.05 13.71
C TRP A 175 9.24 -6.04 14.88
N THR A 176 8.40 -5.95 15.92
CA THR A 176 8.42 -6.92 17.04
C THR A 176 8.12 -8.34 16.57
N VAL A 177 7.10 -8.53 15.72
CA VAL A 177 6.74 -9.84 15.15
C VAL A 177 7.88 -10.40 14.29
N ASN A 178 8.50 -9.57 13.46
CA ASN A 178 9.63 -9.99 12.62
C ASN A 178 10.87 -10.39 13.42
N ARG A 179 11.03 -9.86 14.64
CA ARG A 179 12.16 -10.20 15.51
C ARG A 179 11.98 -11.56 16.18
N ALA A 180 10.76 -11.96 16.52
CA ALA A 180 10.46 -13.24 17.17
C ALA A 180 10.81 -14.47 16.29
N HIS A 181 10.93 -14.29 14.97
CA HIS A 181 11.23 -15.36 14.01
C HIS A 181 12.71 -15.42 13.57
N LYS A 182 13.62 -14.69 14.22
CA LYS A 182 15.07 -14.78 14.01
C LYS A 182 15.73 -15.64 15.08
#